data_AF-A0A7S1QHG0-F1
#
_entry.id   AF-A0A7S1QHG0-F1
#
_cell.length_a   1.000
_cell.length_b   1.000
_cell.length_c   1.000
_cell.angle_alpha   90.00
_cell.angle_beta   90.00
_cell.angle_gamma   90.00
#
_symmetry.space_group_name_H-M   'P 1'
#
loop_
_entity.id
_entity.type
_entity.pdbx_description
1 polymer ?
#
loop_
_entity_poly.entity_id
_entity_poly.type
_entity_poly.pdbx_seq_one_letter_code
_entity_poly.pdbx_strand_id
1 'polypeptide(L)'
;QLMNRFIAKACRRNEYMAAQKTAQEVMDGEDKIVQSMQRFANDAKCKEYLQDFKTETESKIGNYRKALALKMKEDLSERALKQLQAISTFEAGMGSAMQELVVREAASSFREAFPSDKAMQDKAFSAAVKSLSGQQLAAGDDPVAAHFDSAFQSLAGVNLSTTKGNAKGSLAERVAFAQQAKEQEFQQTFMVSAKEAEEVKAIAAKAKSGKDYDFSSLPADASERLDSLYVSINAKVGYSLPESLGTKPIKPTFDSSANSYIEQVNAQLTATGKMLREARLKAFVAAF
;
A
#
# COMPACT_ATOMS: atom_id res chain seq x y z
N GLN A 1 94.57 24.84 54.47
CA GLN A 1 93.95 25.22 53.17
C GLN A 1 93.15 24.10 52.49
N LEU A 2 93.42 22.81 52.75
CA LEU A 2 92.67 21.67 52.15
C LEU A 2 91.19 21.55 52.58
N MET A 3 90.88 21.74 53.87
CA MET A 3 89.51 21.67 54.41
C MET A 3 88.57 22.73 53.81
N ASN A 4 89.05 23.97 53.59
CA ASN A 4 88.22 25.04 53.01
C ASN A 4 87.77 24.73 51.58
N ARG A 5 88.60 24.05 50.78
CA ARG A 5 88.22 23.61 49.43
C ARG A 5 87.20 22.48 49.46
N PHE A 6 87.31 21.57 50.43
CA PHE A 6 86.35 20.48 50.61
C PHE A 6 84.98 21.01 51.05
N ILE A 7 84.95 21.91 52.03
CA ILE A 7 83.72 22.56 52.50
C ILE A 7 83.06 23.36 51.37
N ALA A 8 83.83 24.17 50.64
CA ALA A 8 83.30 24.92 49.48
C ALA A 8 82.75 24.00 48.38
N LYS A 9 83.40 22.85 48.13
CA LYS A 9 82.91 21.85 47.17
C LYS A 9 81.65 21.14 47.65
N ALA A 10 81.53 20.85 48.95
CA ALA A 10 80.34 20.27 49.55
C ALA A 10 79.15 21.24 49.52
N CYS A 11 79.34 22.51 49.89
CA CYS A 11 78.31 23.54 49.80
C CYS A 11 77.82 23.73 48.35
N ARG A 12 78.73 23.91 47.39
CA ARG A 12 78.36 24.04 45.97
C ARG A 12 77.65 22.81 45.40
N ARG A 13 78.05 21.60 45.83
CA ARG A 13 77.38 20.36 45.43
C ARG A 13 75.95 20.32 45.99
N ASN A 14 75.75 20.70 47.25
CA ASN A 14 74.41 20.72 47.85
C ASN A 14 73.52 21.78 47.19
N GLU A 15 74.05 22.97 46.92
CA GLU A 15 73.36 24.02 46.18
C GLU A 15 72.99 23.57 44.75
N TYR A 16 73.93 22.94 44.04
CA TYR A 16 73.69 22.41 42.70
C TYR A 16 72.63 21.29 42.69
N MET A 17 72.70 20.35 43.63
CA MET A 17 71.71 19.27 43.76
C MET A 17 70.32 19.81 44.15
N ALA A 18 70.25 20.85 44.99
CA ALA A 18 68.99 21.52 45.32
C ALA A 18 68.41 22.26 44.11
N ALA A 19 69.25 22.95 43.33
CA ALA A 19 68.83 23.59 42.08
C ALA A 19 68.36 22.56 41.04
N GLN A 20 69.04 21.42 40.92
CA GLN A 20 68.67 20.34 40.00
C GLN A 20 67.34 19.69 40.41
N LYS A 21 67.13 19.44 41.71
CA LYS A 21 65.85 18.91 42.23
C LYS A 21 64.70 19.89 41.98
N THR A 22 64.93 21.19 42.19
CA THR A 22 63.93 22.23 41.92
C THR A 22 63.58 22.27 40.43
N ALA A 23 64.58 22.20 39.54
CA ALA A 23 64.34 22.16 38.10
C ALA A 23 63.56 20.91 37.66
N GLN A 24 63.83 19.75 38.26
CA GLN A 24 63.10 18.52 38.01
C GLN A 24 61.64 18.60 38.48
N GLU A 25 61.39 19.12 39.68
CA GLU A 25 60.03 19.32 40.19
C GLU A 25 59.20 20.29 39.33
N VAL A 26 59.85 21.32 38.77
CA VAL A 26 59.22 22.23 37.81
C VAL A 26 58.87 21.51 36.50
N MET A 27 59.80 20.76 35.91
CA MET A 27 59.54 19.99 34.67
C MET A 27 58.43 18.96 34.86
N ASP A 28 58.48 18.18 35.94
CA ASP A 28 57.43 17.19 36.26
C ASP A 28 56.06 17.86 36.51
N GLY A 29 56.07 19.09 37.04
CA GLY A 29 54.88 19.90 37.22
C GLY A 29 54.30 20.40 35.89
N GLU A 30 55.15 20.93 35.01
CA GLU A 30 54.77 21.38 33.67
C GLU A 30 54.19 20.23 32.83
N ASP A 31 54.81 19.06 32.86
CA ASP A 31 54.33 17.87 32.15
C ASP A 31 52.93 17.43 32.62
N LYS A 32 52.68 17.45 33.94
CA LYS A 32 51.35 17.12 34.49
C LYS A 32 50.28 18.15 34.11
N ILE A 33 50.66 19.43 34.04
CA ILE A 33 49.77 20.50 33.57
C ILE A 33 49.43 20.29 32.10
N VAL A 34 50.43 20.02 31.25
CA VAL A 34 50.22 19.77 29.82
C VAL A 34 49.33 18.55 29.59
N GLN A 35 49.55 17.44 30.31
CA GLN A 35 48.70 16.25 30.22
C GLN A 35 47.25 16.54 30.64
N SER A 36 47.06 17.36 31.68
CA SER A 36 45.72 17.76 32.13
C SER A 36 45.03 18.66 31.11
N MET A 37 45.76 19.62 30.51
CA MET A 37 45.25 20.46 29.43
C MET A 37 44.87 19.65 28.20
N GLN A 38 45.68 18.66 27.81
CA GLN A 38 45.36 17.76 26.69
C GLN A 38 44.09 16.94 26.95
N ARG A 39 43.88 16.50 28.20
CA ARG A 39 42.68 15.76 28.59
C ARG A 39 41.40 16.59 28.42
N PHE A 40 41.43 17.87 28.79
CA PHE A 40 40.27 18.78 28.70
C PHE A 40 40.18 19.56 27.39
N ALA A 41 41.16 19.43 26.49
CA ALA A 41 41.17 20.14 25.21
C ALA A 41 39.93 19.84 24.34
N ASN A 42 39.28 18.69 24.54
CA ASN A 42 38.08 18.30 23.79
C ASN A 42 36.76 18.76 24.42
N ASP A 43 36.75 19.31 25.63
CA ASP A 43 35.51 19.71 26.32
C ASP A 43 34.81 20.87 25.59
N ALA A 44 35.58 21.71 24.88
CA ALA A 44 35.06 22.79 24.05
C ALA A 44 34.17 22.30 22.89
N LYS A 45 34.38 21.07 22.39
CA LYS A 45 33.59 20.48 21.29
C LYS A 45 32.14 20.23 21.67
N CYS A 46 31.85 20.07 22.96
CA CYS A 46 30.47 19.90 23.46
C CYS A 46 29.59 21.10 23.06
N LYS A 47 30.14 22.32 23.14
CA LYS A 47 29.43 23.53 22.74
C LYS A 47 29.19 23.59 21.23
N GLU A 48 30.18 23.19 20.44
CA GLU A 48 30.06 23.15 18.97
C GLU A 48 28.92 22.20 18.55
N TYR A 49 28.89 20.98 19.10
CA TYR A 49 27.81 20.02 18.80
C TYR A 49 26.42 20.52 19.21
N LEU A 50 26.30 21.23 20.34
CA LEU A 50 25.01 21.81 20.75
C LEU A 50 24.58 22.98 19.86
N GLN A 51 25.53 23.76 19.34
CA GLN A 51 25.23 24.86 18.41
C GLN A 51 24.72 24.33 17.07
N ASP A 52 25.33 23.27 16.56
CA ASP A 52 24.94 22.67 15.27
C ASP A 52 23.61 21.92 15.35
N PHE A 53 23.23 21.41 16.53
CA PHE A 53 22.03 20.61 16.73
C PHE A 53 20.76 21.26 16.16
N LYS A 54 20.55 22.56 16.41
CA LYS A 54 19.35 23.27 15.93
C LYS A 54 19.31 23.31 14.40
N THR A 55 20.38 23.79 13.79
CA THR A 55 20.50 23.95 12.33
C THR A 55 20.38 22.61 11.61
N GLU A 56 21.05 21.58 12.13
CA GLU A 56 21.00 20.24 11.56
C GLU A 56 19.59 19.64 11.69
N THR A 57 18.94 19.81 12.84
CA THR A 57 17.58 19.30 13.08
C THR A 57 16.56 19.97 12.16
N GLU A 58 16.60 21.30 12.00
CA GLU A 58 15.71 22.03 11.10
C GLU A 58 15.87 21.59 9.64
N SER A 59 17.12 21.42 9.19
CA SER A 59 17.44 20.90 7.85
C SER A 59 16.94 19.47 7.65
N LYS A 60 17.19 18.58 8.63
CA LYS A 60 16.73 17.18 8.59
C LYS A 60 15.21 17.07 8.58
N ILE A 61 14.49 17.89 9.34
CA ILE A 61 13.01 17.93 9.31
C ILE A 61 12.51 18.35 7.92
N GLY A 62 13.15 19.33 7.29
CA GLY A 62 12.83 19.73 5.92
C GLY A 62 12.98 18.60 4.90
N ASN A 63 14.11 17.88 4.97
CA ASN A 63 14.37 16.73 4.10
C ASN A 63 13.43 15.54 4.40
N TYR A 64 13.13 15.30 5.68
CA TYR A 64 12.20 14.25 6.11
C TYR A 64 10.78 14.49 5.57
N ARG A 65 10.28 15.73 5.60
CA ARG A 65 8.97 16.09 5.01
C ARG A 65 8.92 15.81 3.51
N LYS A 66 10.00 16.13 2.77
CA LYS A 66 10.11 15.82 1.34
C LYS A 66 10.09 14.30 1.09
N ALA A 67 10.86 13.55 1.87
CA ALA A 67 10.90 12.09 1.78
C ALA A 67 9.54 11.44 2.09
N LEU A 68 8.81 11.96 3.09
CA LEU A 68 7.45 11.49 3.39
C LEU A 68 6.49 11.73 2.21
N ALA A 69 6.54 12.91 1.58
CA ALA A 69 5.70 13.20 0.41
C ALA A 69 6.03 12.29 -0.79
N LEU A 70 7.32 12.01 -1.02
CA LEU A 70 7.76 11.06 -2.05
C LEU A 70 7.25 9.65 -1.74
N LYS A 71 7.40 9.19 -0.49
CA LYS A 71 6.88 7.89 -0.06
C LYS A 71 5.37 7.78 -0.28
N MET A 72 4.60 8.81 0.08
CA MET A 72 3.15 8.82 -0.18
C MET A 72 2.81 8.71 -1.67
N LYS A 73 3.61 9.33 -2.54
CA LYS A 73 3.46 9.22 -4.01
C LYS A 73 3.79 7.81 -4.51
N GLU A 74 4.86 7.20 -3.96
CA GLU A 74 5.25 5.83 -4.27
C GLU A 74 4.18 4.84 -3.83
N ASP A 75 3.70 4.94 -2.59
CA ASP A 75 2.63 4.10 -2.04
C ASP A 75 1.34 4.21 -2.89
N LEU A 76 1.02 5.41 -3.39
CA LEU A 76 -0.11 5.62 -4.31
C LEU A 76 0.10 4.92 -5.65
N SER A 77 1.30 5.07 -6.23
CA SER A 77 1.65 4.46 -7.51
C SER A 77 1.66 2.93 -7.41
N GLU A 78 2.22 2.38 -6.34
CA GLU A 78 2.29 0.95 -6.08
C GLU A 78 0.90 0.34 -5.92
N ARG A 79 0.01 1.01 -5.14
CA ARG A 79 -1.36 0.53 -4.94
C ARG A 79 -2.17 0.55 -6.23
N ALA A 80 -2.06 1.62 -7.01
CA ALA A 80 -2.70 1.71 -8.32
C ALA A 80 -2.21 0.62 -9.28
N LEU A 81 -0.89 0.36 -9.31
CA LEU A 81 -0.31 -0.70 -10.14
C LEU A 81 -0.83 -2.09 -9.72
N LYS A 82 -0.82 -2.40 -8.42
CA LYS A 82 -1.36 -3.67 -7.90
C LYS A 82 -2.82 -3.85 -8.26
N GLN A 83 -3.62 -2.78 -8.18
CA GLN A 83 -5.03 -2.82 -8.53
C GLN A 83 -5.23 -3.12 -10.03
N LEU A 84 -4.50 -2.43 -10.91
CA LEU A 84 -4.57 -2.66 -12.35
C LEU A 84 -4.09 -4.07 -12.72
N GLN A 85 -3.08 -4.59 -12.04
CA GLN A 85 -2.62 -5.98 -12.22
C GLN A 85 -3.68 -7.00 -11.77
N ALA A 86 -4.37 -6.76 -10.66
CA ALA A 86 -5.45 -7.61 -10.19
C ALA A 86 -6.62 -7.62 -11.19
N ILE A 87 -7.02 -6.45 -11.70
CA ILE A 87 -8.04 -6.30 -12.75
C ILE A 87 -7.62 -7.07 -14.00
N SER A 88 -6.40 -6.85 -14.49
CA SER A 88 -5.89 -7.51 -15.69
C SER A 88 -5.84 -9.05 -15.53
N THR A 89 -5.46 -9.55 -14.35
CA THR A 89 -5.44 -10.98 -14.05
C THR A 89 -6.86 -11.57 -14.03
N PHE A 90 -7.81 -10.84 -13.45
CA PHE A 90 -9.21 -11.25 -13.44
C PHE A 90 -9.79 -11.28 -14.85
N GLU A 91 -9.54 -10.23 -15.66
CA GLU A 91 -9.99 -10.16 -17.06
C GLU A 91 -9.40 -11.29 -17.92
N ALA A 92 -8.11 -11.59 -17.76
CA ALA A 92 -7.48 -12.72 -18.45
C ALA A 92 -8.12 -14.06 -18.04
N GLY A 93 -8.38 -14.24 -16.73
CA GLY A 93 -9.08 -15.40 -16.20
C GLY A 93 -10.51 -15.52 -16.74
N MET A 94 -11.23 -14.41 -16.83
CA MET A 94 -12.57 -14.35 -17.42
C MET A 94 -12.55 -14.70 -18.91
N GLY A 95 -11.61 -14.15 -19.68
CA GLY A 95 -11.47 -14.45 -21.11
C GLY A 95 -11.24 -15.94 -21.38
N SER A 96 -10.33 -16.57 -20.63
CA SER A 96 -10.07 -18.00 -20.74
C SER A 96 -11.27 -18.84 -20.29
N ALA A 97 -11.91 -18.49 -19.16
CA ALA A 97 -13.09 -19.19 -18.67
C ALA A 97 -14.29 -19.09 -19.63
N MET A 98 -14.47 -17.94 -20.30
CA MET A 98 -15.52 -17.79 -21.31
C MET A 98 -15.27 -18.68 -22.53
N GLN A 99 -14.03 -18.76 -23.03
CA GLN A 99 -13.70 -19.65 -24.15
C GLN A 99 -13.97 -21.12 -23.80
N GLU A 100 -13.52 -21.56 -22.62
CA GLU A 100 -13.79 -22.90 -22.11
C GLU A 100 -15.30 -23.17 -22.00
N LEU A 101 -16.05 -22.21 -21.43
CA LEU A 101 -17.49 -22.33 -21.27
C LEU A 101 -18.20 -22.47 -22.61
N VAL A 102 -17.86 -21.66 -23.61
CA VAL A 102 -18.49 -21.73 -24.94
C VAL A 102 -18.30 -23.13 -25.53
N VAL A 103 -17.08 -23.68 -25.47
CA VAL A 103 -16.78 -25.02 -25.98
C VAL A 103 -17.55 -26.09 -25.20
N ARG A 104 -17.57 -25.99 -23.87
CA ARG A 104 -18.28 -26.94 -22.99
C ARG A 104 -19.78 -26.93 -23.22
N GLU A 105 -20.40 -25.76 -23.35
CA GLU A 105 -21.83 -25.64 -23.60
C GLU A 105 -22.20 -26.07 -25.02
N ALA A 106 -21.35 -25.79 -26.03
CA ALA A 106 -21.53 -26.33 -27.37
C ALA A 106 -21.47 -27.87 -27.37
N ALA A 107 -20.54 -28.47 -26.61
CA ALA A 107 -20.45 -29.92 -26.43
C ALA A 107 -21.68 -30.49 -25.70
N SER A 108 -22.15 -29.82 -24.64
CA SER A 108 -23.36 -30.24 -23.90
C SER A 108 -24.59 -30.19 -24.79
N SER A 109 -24.77 -29.10 -25.54
CA SER A 109 -25.84 -28.93 -26.52
C SER A 109 -25.84 -30.05 -27.56
N PHE A 110 -24.66 -30.40 -28.11
CA PHE A 110 -24.54 -31.51 -29.04
C PHE A 110 -24.93 -32.85 -28.38
N ARG A 111 -24.44 -33.11 -27.17
CA ARG A 111 -24.74 -34.33 -26.41
C ARG A 111 -26.22 -34.47 -26.06
N GLU A 112 -26.90 -33.35 -25.83
CA GLU A 112 -28.34 -33.27 -25.58
C GLU A 112 -29.15 -33.52 -26.88
N ALA A 113 -28.72 -32.94 -28.01
CA ALA A 113 -29.44 -33.01 -29.28
C ALA A 113 -29.25 -34.33 -30.05
N PHE A 114 -28.03 -34.89 -30.05
CA PHE A 114 -27.65 -36.05 -30.86
C PHE A 114 -28.52 -37.29 -30.66
N PRO A 115 -28.93 -37.70 -29.43
CA PRO A 115 -29.76 -38.89 -29.24
C PRO A 115 -31.15 -38.77 -29.85
N SER A 116 -31.69 -37.55 -29.95
CA SER A 116 -33.03 -37.27 -30.46
C SER A 116 -33.08 -36.87 -31.93
N ASP A 117 -31.96 -36.46 -32.53
CA ASP A 117 -31.88 -36.04 -33.93
C ASP A 117 -31.43 -37.18 -34.84
N LYS A 118 -32.42 -37.83 -35.48
CA LYS A 118 -32.17 -38.93 -36.41
C LYS A 118 -31.39 -38.51 -37.65
N ALA A 119 -31.59 -37.29 -38.15
CA ALA A 119 -30.85 -36.78 -39.31
C ALA A 119 -29.36 -36.57 -38.97
N MET A 120 -29.08 -36.14 -37.75
CA MET A 120 -27.70 -36.00 -37.25
C MET A 120 -27.01 -37.37 -37.12
N GLN A 121 -27.71 -38.40 -36.66
CA GLN A 121 -27.20 -39.78 -36.58
C GLN A 121 -26.92 -40.37 -37.97
N ASP A 122 -27.84 -40.18 -38.93
CA ASP A 122 -27.68 -40.67 -40.30
C ASP A 122 -26.51 -39.97 -41.02
N LYS A 123 -26.30 -38.67 -40.77
CA LYS A 123 -25.11 -37.93 -41.24
C LYS A 123 -23.82 -38.47 -40.62
N ALA A 124 -23.81 -38.75 -39.32
CA ALA A 124 -22.63 -39.32 -38.65
C ALA A 124 -22.25 -40.68 -39.26
N PHE A 125 -23.24 -41.54 -39.52
CA PHE A 125 -23.01 -42.83 -40.16
C PHE A 125 -22.50 -42.67 -41.59
N SER A 126 -23.10 -41.76 -42.37
CA SER A 126 -22.69 -41.48 -43.74
C SER A 126 -21.25 -40.92 -43.83
N ALA A 127 -20.88 -40.03 -42.90
CA ALA A 127 -19.52 -39.51 -42.78
C ALA A 127 -18.52 -40.62 -42.44
N ALA A 128 -18.87 -41.51 -41.50
CA ALA A 128 -18.03 -42.66 -41.17
C ALA A 128 -17.81 -43.59 -42.38
N VAL A 129 -18.86 -43.89 -43.15
CA VAL A 129 -18.76 -44.72 -44.36
C VAL A 129 -17.88 -44.06 -45.43
N LYS A 130 -18.06 -42.76 -45.69
CA LYS A 130 -17.19 -42.00 -46.62
C LYS A 130 -15.73 -42.07 -46.19
N SER A 131 -15.45 -41.81 -44.91
CA SER A 131 -14.08 -41.85 -44.37
C SER A 131 -13.45 -43.24 -44.50
N LEU A 132 -14.19 -44.31 -44.17
CA LEU A 132 -13.72 -45.70 -44.34
C LEU A 132 -13.48 -46.08 -45.80
N SER A 133 -14.23 -45.49 -46.73
CA SER A 133 -14.05 -45.69 -48.17
C SER A 133 -12.85 -44.91 -48.75
N GLY A 134 -12.09 -44.17 -47.92
CA GLY A 134 -10.96 -43.35 -48.35
C GLY A 134 -11.37 -42.03 -49.03
N GLN A 135 -12.66 -41.68 -49.00
CA GLN A 135 -13.13 -40.40 -49.51
C GLN A 135 -12.87 -39.29 -48.48
N GLN A 136 -12.40 -38.15 -48.97
CA GLN A 136 -12.15 -36.99 -48.13
C GLN A 136 -13.48 -36.35 -47.72
N LEU A 137 -13.66 -36.14 -46.41
CA LEU A 137 -14.86 -35.49 -45.88
C LEU A 137 -14.87 -34.01 -46.26
N ALA A 138 -15.99 -33.53 -46.77
CA ALA A 138 -16.20 -32.11 -47.01
C ALA A 138 -16.60 -31.38 -45.72
N ALA A 139 -16.41 -30.06 -45.68
CA ALA A 139 -16.92 -29.24 -44.57
C ALA A 139 -18.44 -29.42 -44.44
N GLY A 140 -18.92 -29.80 -43.26
CA GLY A 140 -20.33 -30.07 -43.00
C GLY A 140 -20.79 -31.52 -43.20
N ASP A 141 -19.92 -32.43 -43.69
CA ASP A 141 -20.22 -33.87 -43.72
C ASP A 141 -20.22 -34.46 -42.30
N ASP A 142 -19.32 -34.01 -41.43
CA ASP A 142 -19.29 -34.38 -40.02
C ASP A 142 -20.29 -33.54 -39.20
N PRO A 143 -21.33 -34.16 -38.61
CA PRO A 143 -22.32 -33.45 -37.81
C PRO A 143 -21.75 -32.82 -36.53
N VAL A 144 -20.62 -33.32 -36.01
CA VAL A 144 -19.96 -32.73 -34.84
C VAL A 144 -19.37 -31.37 -35.23
N ALA A 145 -18.48 -31.35 -36.23
CA ALA A 145 -17.87 -30.12 -36.73
C ALA A 145 -18.95 -29.10 -37.18
N ALA A 146 -19.97 -29.56 -37.91
CA ALA A 146 -21.07 -28.71 -38.35
C ALA A 146 -21.84 -28.07 -37.19
N HIS A 147 -22.09 -28.80 -36.10
CA HIS A 147 -22.76 -28.26 -34.92
C HIS A 147 -21.89 -27.20 -34.22
N PHE A 148 -20.58 -27.45 -34.05
CA PHE A 148 -19.67 -26.49 -33.45
C PHE A 148 -19.53 -25.21 -34.29
N ASP A 149 -19.38 -25.33 -35.61
CA ASP A 149 -19.31 -24.17 -36.50
C ASP A 149 -20.60 -23.34 -36.46
N SER A 150 -21.77 -24.00 -36.47
CA SER A 150 -23.06 -23.33 -36.34
C SER A 150 -23.22 -22.66 -34.97
N ALA A 151 -22.79 -23.32 -33.90
CA ALA A 151 -22.79 -22.78 -32.54
C ALA A 151 -21.91 -21.52 -32.44
N PHE A 152 -20.69 -21.55 -32.97
CA PHE A 152 -19.80 -20.39 -32.95
C PHE A 152 -20.31 -19.25 -33.84
N GLN A 153 -20.87 -19.55 -35.03
CA GLN A 153 -21.51 -18.56 -35.88
C GLN A 153 -22.73 -17.93 -35.21
N SER A 154 -23.51 -18.71 -34.45
CA SER A 154 -24.66 -18.19 -33.70
C SER A 154 -24.27 -17.23 -32.57
N LEU A 155 -23.03 -17.32 -32.08
CA LEU A 155 -22.44 -16.39 -31.11
C LEU A 155 -21.76 -15.19 -31.78
N ALA A 156 -21.32 -15.34 -33.03
CA ALA A 156 -20.64 -14.29 -33.77
C ALA A 156 -21.59 -13.10 -34.02
N GLY A 157 -21.25 -11.94 -33.45
CA GLY A 157 -22.05 -10.72 -33.56
C GLY A 157 -23.19 -10.59 -32.54
N VAL A 158 -23.35 -11.56 -31.63
CA VAL A 158 -24.30 -11.44 -30.50
C VAL A 158 -23.71 -10.54 -29.43
N ASN A 159 -24.47 -9.53 -29.03
CA ASN A 159 -24.12 -8.73 -27.85
C ASN A 159 -24.57 -9.45 -26.58
N LEU A 160 -23.63 -10.15 -25.94
CA LEU A 160 -23.87 -10.91 -24.72
C LEU A 160 -24.27 -10.03 -23.51
N SER A 161 -23.95 -8.73 -23.54
CA SER A 161 -24.34 -7.79 -22.48
C SER A 161 -25.85 -7.48 -22.48
N THR A 162 -26.52 -7.56 -23.63
CA THR A 162 -27.96 -7.28 -23.78
C THR A 162 -28.80 -8.54 -23.91
N THR A 163 -28.15 -9.69 -24.11
CA THR A 163 -28.82 -10.99 -24.23
C THR A 163 -29.34 -11.42 -22.87
N LYS A 164 -30.60 -11.86 -22.79
CA LYS A 164 -31.17 -12.32 -21.52
C LYS A 164 -30.52 -13.65 -21.12
N GLY A 165 -29.73 -13.63 -20.05
CA GLY A 165 -29.08 -14.85 -19.56
C GLY A 165 -30.10 -15.91 -19.13
N ASN A 166 -29.91 -17.14 -19.61
CA ASN A 166 -30.70 -18.29 -19.21
C ASN A 166 -29.81 -19.54 -19.13
N ALA A 167 -29.67 -20.12 -17.94
CA ALA A 167 -28.85 -21.30 -17.70
C ALA A 167 -29.30 -22.57 -18.45
N LYS A 168 -30.53 -22.60 -18.97
CA LYS A 168 -31.08 -23.73 -19.77
C LYS A 168 -31.48 -23.31 -21.18
N GLY A 169 -31.12 -22.10 -21.59
CA GLY A 169 -31.48 -21.54 -22.88
C GLY A 169 -30.64 -22.07 -24.04
N SER A 170 -30.70 -21.34 -25.15
CA SER A 170 -29.76 -21.46 -26.26
C SER A 170 -28.32 -21.20 -25.82
N LEU A 171 -27.35 -21.60 -26.64
CA LEU A 171 -25.93 -21.39 -26.34
C LEU A 171 -25.61 -19.92 -26.00
N ALA A 172 -26.15 -18.98 -26.78
CA ALA A 172 -25.98 -17.55 -26.54
C ALA A 172 -26.53 -17.10 -25.17
N GLU A 173 -27.66 -17.64 -24.74
CA GLU A 173 -28.26 -17.32 -23.43
C GLU A 173 -27.50 -17.96 -22.27
N ARG A 174 -26.95 -19.17 -22.45
CA ARG A 174 -26.13 -19.85 -21.43
C ARG A 174 -24.79 -19.13 -21.23
N VAL A 175 -24.15 -18.75 -22.34
CA VAL A 175 -22.90 -17.97 -22.32
C VAL A 175 -23.14 -16.57 -21.75
N ALA A 176 -24.22 -15.89 -22.15
CA ALA A 176 -24.60 -14.60 -21.57
C ALA A 176 -24.88 -14.68 -20.07
N PHE A 177 -25.54 -15.75 -19.59
CA PHE A 177 -25.78 -15.96 -18.16
C PHE A 177 -24.48 -16.03 -17.35
N ALA A 178 -23.51 -16.81 -17.82
CA ALA A 178 -22.23 -16.96 -17.14
C ALA A 178 -21.37 -15.69 -17.23
N GLN A 179 -21.38 -15.00 -18.37
CA GLN A 179 -20.70 -13.72 -18.52
C GLN A 179 -21.28 -12.69 -17.55
N GLN A 180 -22.60 -12.56 -17.45
CA GLN A 180 -23.26 -11.63 -16.53
C GLN A 180 -22.93 -11.96 -15.08
N ALA A 181 -22.85 -13.25 -14.71
CA ALA A 181 -22.44 -13.65 -13.37
C ALA A 181 -20.98 -13.25 -13.06
N LYS A 182 -20.06 -13.41 -14.03
CA LYS A 182 -18.65 -13.02 -13.89
C LYS A 182 -18.45 -11.51 -13.88
N GLU A 183 -19.22 -10.78 -14.69
CA GLU A 183 -19.27 -9.32 -14.68
C GLU A 183 -19.80 -8.79 -13.34
N GLN A 184 -20.81 -9.42 -12.74
CA GLN A 184 -21.27 -9.07 -11.40
C GLN A 184 -20.20 -9.33 -10.34
N GLU A 185 -19.48 -10.46 -10.43
CA GLU A 185 -18.35 -10.76 -9.54
C GLU A 185 -17.24 -9.71 -9.68
N PHE A 186 -16.93 -9.30 -10.91
CA PHE A 186 -15.99 -8.21 -11.20
C PHE A 186 -16.43 -6.89 -10.55
N GLN A 187 -17.67 -6.47 -10.80
CA GLN A 187 -18.22 -5.23 -10.25
C GLN A 187 -18.24 -5.23 -8.72
N GLN A 188 -18.59 -6.35 -8.09
CA GLN A 188 -18.57 -6.45 -6.62
C GLN A 188 -17.15 -6.36 -6.04
N THR A 189 -16.16 -6.89 -6.77
CA THR A 189 -14.77 -6.97 -6.32
C THR A 189 -13.99 -5.68 -6.56
N PHE A 190 -14.26 -4.97 -7.66
CA PHE A 190 -13.44 -3.84 -8.10
C PHE A 190 -14.19 -2.50 -8.16
N MET A 191 -15.52 -2.51 -8.02
CA MET A 191 -16.34 -1.29 -8.09
C MET A 191 -17.17 -1.10 -6.82
N VAL A 192 -17.57 0.15 -6.60
CA VAL A 192 -18.49 0.48 -5.51
C VAL A 192 -19.90 0.04 -5.91
N SER A 193 -20.51 -0.80 -5.08
CA SER A 193 -21.87 -1.26 -5.32
C SER A 193 -22.89 -0.17 -5.02
N ALA A 194 -24.05 -0.24 -5.69
CA ALA A 194 -25.16 0.68 -5.41
C ALA A 194 -25.58 0.64 -3.93
N LYS A 195 -25.56 -0.54 -3.30
CA LYS A 195 -25.87 -0.72 -1.87
C LYS A 195 -24.88 0.03 -0.96
N GLU A 196 -23.58 -0.10 -1.23
CA GLU A 196 -22.55 0.63 -0.48
C GLU A 196 -22.73 2.15 -0.65
N ALA A 197 -23.01 2.61 -1.87
CA ALA A 197 -23.27 4.04 -2.15
C ALA A 197 -24.53 4.55 -1.43
N GLU A 198 -25.61 3.80 -1.44
CA GLU A 198 -26.85 4.13 -0.71
C GLU A 198 -26.62 4.18 0.80
N GLU A 199 -25.81 3.26 1.35
CA GLU A 199 -25.47 3.25 2.77
C GLU A 199 -24.66 4.50 3.18
N VAL A 200 -23.65 4.88 2.38
CA VAL A 200 -22.90 6.12 2.59
C VAL A 200 -23.84 7.33 2.57
N LYS A 201 -24.74 7.42 1.58
CA LYS A 201 -25.73 8.50 1.48
C LYS A 201 -26.68 8.54 2.67
N ALA A 202 -27.12 7.39 3.16
CA ALA A 202 -28.02 7.30 4.31
C ALA A 202 -27.34 7.78 5.60
N ILE A 203 -26.08 7.42 5.82
CA ILE A 203 -25.31 7.91 6.98
C ILE A 203 -25.01 9.41 6.83
N ALA A 204 -24.60 9.84 5.64
CA ALA A 204 -24.34 11.23 5.32
C ALA A 204 -25.54 12.15 5.55
N ALA A 205 -26.75 11.69 5.19
CA ALA A 205 -27.97 12.44 5.41
C ALA A 205 -28.22 12.73 6.90
N LYS A 206 -27.83 11.83 7.81
CA LYS A 206 -27.92 12.02 9.26
C LYS A 206 -26.89 13.03 9.79
N ALA A 207 -25.74 13.14 9.13
CA ALA A 207 -24.69 14.10 9.45
C ALA A 207 -24.88 15.47 8.79
N LYS A 208 -25.92 15.65 7.95
CA LYS A 208 -26.07 16.86 7.15
C LYS A 208 -26.51 18.04 8.02
N SER A 209 -25.69 19.07 8.08
CA SER A 209 -25.95 20.32 8.81
C SER A 209 -25.99 21.48 7.81
N GLY A 210 -27.18 21.75 7.27
CA GLY A 210 -27.38 22.75 6.23
C GLY A 210 -26.70 22.39 4.91
N LYS A 211 -25.71 23.19 4.50
CA LYS A 211 -24.90 22.99 3.27
C LYS A 211 -23.62 22.17 3.50
N ASP A 212 -23.29 21.86 4.75
CA ASP A 212 -22.08 21.15 5.13
C ASP A 212 -22.43 19.86 5.92
N TYR A 213 -21.42 19.05 6.22
CA TYR A 213 -21.56 17.84 7.02
C TYR A 213 -20.92 18.04 8.40
N ASP A 214 -21.65 17.69 9.45
CA ASP A 214 -21.17 17.64 10.82
C ASP A 214 -21.18 16.20 11.32
N PHE A 215 -20.04 15.53 11.18
CA PHE A 215 -19.86 14.14 11.61
C PHE A 215 -19.71 13.99 13.14
N SER A 216 -19.53 15.09 13.88
CA SER A 216 -19.46 15.02 15.35
C SER A 216 -20.81 14.72 16.00
N SER A 217 -21.90 14.99 15.27
CA SER A 217 -23.27 14.72 15.66
C SER A 217 -23.73 13.28 15.43
N LEU A 218 -22.93 12.48 14.71
CA LEU A 218 -23.28 11.09 14.42
C LEU A 218 -23.14 10.21 15.67
N PRO A 219 -24.05 9.23 15.85
CA PRO A 219 -23.85 8.22 16.88
C PRO A 219 -22.63 7.35 16.53
N ALA A 220 -22.00 6.79 17.57
CA ALA A 220 -20.71 6.11 17.45
C ALA A 220 -20.72 4.95 16.45
N ASP A 221 -21.82 4.18 16.40
CA ASP A 221 -22.05 3.09 15.46
C ASP A 221 -22.06 3.57 14.01
N ALA A 222 -22.75 4.68 13.71
CA ALA A 222 -22.79 5.26 12.37
C ALA A 222 -21.44 5.86 11.97
N SER A 223 -20.71 6.44 12.92
CA SER A 223 -19.39 7.00 12.71
C SER A 223 -18.36 5.91 12.37
N GLU A 224 -18.33 4.82 13.15
CA GLU A 224 -17.47 3.66 12.89
C GLU A 224 -17.82 2.97 11.57
N ARG A 225 -19.12 2.86 11.26
CA ARG A 225 -19.57 2.28 10.00
C ARG A 225 -19.13 3.12 8.80
N LEU A 226 -19.20 4.45 8.89
CA LEU A 226 -18.74 5.35 7.82
C LEU A 226 -17.22 5.25 7.61
N ASP A 227 -16.43 5.18 8.69
CA ASP A 227 -14.98 4.97 8.57
C ASP A 227 -14.67 3.59 7.95
N SER A 228 -15.40 2.54 8.34
CA SER A 228 -15.25 1.21 7.75
C SER A 228 -15.58 1.22 6.25
N LEU A 229 -16.64 1.91 5.84
CA LEU A 229 -17.01 2.07 4.42
C LEU A 229 -15.97 2.88 3.66
N TYR A 230 -15.42 3.94 4.26
CA TYR A 230 -14.32 4.71 3.69
C TYR A 230 -13.11 3.82 3.41
N VAL A 231 -12.67 3.02 4.40
CA VAL A 231 -11.52 2.12 4.22
C VAL A 231 -11.81 1.06 3.16
N SER A 232 -12.97 0.39 3.22
CA SER A 232 -13.29 -0.69 2.30
C SER A 232 -13.45 -0.22 0.86
N ILE A 233 -14.15 0.90 0.63
CA ILE A 233 -14.37 1.46 -0.71
C ILE A 233 -13.05 1.94 -1.31
N ASN A 234 -12.25 2.70 -0.57
CA ASN A 234 -10.98 3.18 -1.08
C ASN A 234 -10.01 2.02 -1.34
N ALA A 235 -10.03 0.99 -0.50
CA ALA A 235 -9.25 -0.22 -0.75
C ALA A 235 -9.70 -0.97 -2.00
N LYS A 236 -11.01 -1.07 -2.23
CA LYS A 236 -11.59 -1.73 -3.39
C LYS A 236 -11.26 -1.01 -4.70
N VAL A 237 -11.31 0.32 -4.70
CA VAL A 237 -11.00 1.14 -5.87
C VAL A 237 -9.48 1.27 -6.10
N GLY A 238 -8.67 1.02 -5.07
CA GLY A 238 -7.21 1.12 -5.14
C GLY A 238 -6.66 2.50 -4.76
N TYR A 239 -7.46 3.36 -4.12
CA TYR A 239 -6.97 4.64 -3.60
C TYR A 239 -6.04 4.42 -2.41
N SER A 240 -4.86 5.01 -2.46
CA SER A 240 -3.93 5.04 -1.33
C SER A 240 -4.20 6.28 -0.50
N LEU A 241 -4.84 6.08 0.65
CA LEU A 241 -5.10 7.13 1.62
C LEU A 241 -4.34 6.77 2.90
N PRO A 242 -3.54 7.69 3.46
CA PRO A 242 -2.80 7.41 4.68
C PRO A 242 -3.79 7.25 5.84
N GLU A 243 -4.09 6.00 6.25
CA GLU A 243 -5.00 5.65 7.35
C GLU A 243 -4.67 6.42 8.63
N SER A 244 -3.38 6.59 8.89
CA SER A 244 -2.83 7.61 9.77
C SER A 244 -1.52 8.11 9.16
N LEU A 245 -1.10 9.33 9.47
CA LEU A 245 0.24 9.82 9.07
C LEU A 245 1.37 9.12 9.84
N GLY A 246 1.11 7.97 10.49
CA GLY A 246 2.04 7.30 11.40
C GLY A 246 2.36 8.14 12.64
N THR A 247 1.59 9.19 12.90
CA THR A 247 1.84 10.13 13.98
C THR A 247 1.45 9.51 15.32
N LYS A 248 2.43 9.44 16.23
CA LYS A 248 2.23 8.95 17.60
C LYS A 248 2.41 10.11 18.57
N PRO A 249 1.65 10.15 19.67
CA PRO A 249 1.88 11.14 20.71
C PRO A 249 3.28 10.97 21.30
N ILE A 250 3.90 12.09 21.66
CA ILE A 250 5.20 12.11 22.32
C ILE A 250 4.99 11.68 23.78
N LYS A 251 5.79 10.74 24.25
CA LYS A 251 5.73 10.27 25.64
C LYS A 251 6.30 11.33 26.59
N PRO A 252 5.71 11.51 27.79
CA PRO A 252 6.28 12.37 28.82
C PRO A 252 7.71 11.96 29.18
N THR A 253 8.50 12.93 29.62
CA THR A 253 9.87 12.71 30.07
C THR A 253 10.02 12.97 31.58
N PHE A 254 11.18 12.64 32.12
CA PHE A 254 11.53 12.95 33.52
C PHE A 254 11.73 14.47 33.76
N ASP A 255 11.84 15.26 32.70
CA ASP A 255 12.01 16.71 32.78
C ASP A 255 10.65 17.42 32.76
N SER A 256 10.25 17.93 33.93
CA SER A 256 9.01 18.68 34.09
C SER A 256 8.88 19.90 33.17
N SER A 257 10.00 20.53 32.78
CA SER A 257 9.99 21.71 31.90
C SER A 257 9.66 21.35 30.45
N ALA A 258 10.06 20.16 30.00
CA ALA A 258 9.75 19.64 28.67
C ALA A 258 8.29 19.13 28.57
N ASN A 259 7.71 18.68 29.68
CA ASN A 259 6.37 18.09 29.68
C ASN A 259 5.27 19.08 29.26
N SER A 260 5.38 20.36 29.63
CA SER A 260 4.44 21.40 29.16
C SER A 260 4.44 21.56 27.63
N TYR A 261 5.61 21.46 26.99
CA TYR A 261 5.73 21.49 25.53
C TYR A 261 5.14 20.21 24.91
N ILE A 262 5.40 19.04 25.51
CA ILE A 262 4.86 17.74 25.06
C ILE A 262 3.33 17.74 25.10
N GLU A 263 2.73 18.27 26.17
CA GLU A 263 1.27 18.39 26.29
C GLU A 263 0.68 19.25 25.18
N GLN A 264 1.28 20.40 24.89
CA GLN A 264 0.85 21.29 23.81
C GLN A 264 0.94 20.61 22.43
N VAL A 265 2.05 19.93 22.14
CA VAL A 265 2.24 19.20 20.87
C VAL A 265 1.23 18.06 20.73
N ASN A 266 0.98 17.30 21.80
CA ASN A 266 0.00 16.21 21.79
C ASN A 266 -1.44 16.71 21.64
N ALA A 267 -1.78 17.85 22.26
CA ALA A 267 -3.07 18.50 22.08
C ALA A 267 -3.24 18.98 20.63
N GLN A 268 -2.22 19.61 20.05
CA GLN A 268 -2.24 20.02 18.65
C GLN A 268 -2.36 18.82 17.70
N LEU A 269 -1.62 17.73 17.95
CA LEU A 269 -1.71 16.49 17.19
C LEU A 269 -3.14 15.93 17.19
N THR A 270 -3.79 15.92 18.36
CA THR A 270 -5.17 15.44 18.50
C THR A 270 -6.15 16.32 17.73
N ALA A 271 -6.01 17.65 17.84
CA ALA A 271 -6.86 18.60 17.13
C ALA A 271 -6.70 18.48 15.60
N THR A 272 -5.47 18.44 15.11
CA THR A 272 -5.18 18.25 13.68
C THR A 272 -5.68 16.90 13.18
N GLY A 273 -5.56 15.84 13.99
CA GLY A 273 -6.10 14.52 13.66
C GLY A 273 -7.63 14.54 13.43
N LYS A 274 -8.37 15.24 14.30
CA LYS A 274 -9.82 15.42 14.13
C LYS A 274 -10.16 16.21 12.86
N MET A 275 -9.50 17.35 12.64
CA MET A 275 -9.71 18.16 11.43
C MET A 275 -9.42 17.37 10.14
N LEU A 276 -8.36 16.57 10.15
CA LEU A 276 -7.97 15.75 9.00
C LEU A 276 -9.00 14.65 8.72
N ARG A 277 -9.52 13.98 9.76
CA ARG A 277 -10.59 12.99 9.63
C ARG A 277 -11.86 13.63 9.06
N GLU A 278 -12.29 14.76 9.61
CA GLU A 278 -13.47 15.49 9.13
C GLU A 278 -13.32 15.90 7.67
N ALA A 279 -12.19 16.49 7.28
CA ALA A 279 -11.94 16.90 5.89
C ALA A 279 -11.99 15.71 4.91
N ARG A 280 -11.44 14.56 5.30
CA ARG A 280 -11.48 13.32 4.50
C ARG A 280 -12.90 12.79 4.35
N LEU A 281 -13.67 12.72 5.44
CA LEU A 281 -15.05 12.24 5.41
C LEU A 281 -15.96 13.19 4.62
N LYS A 282 -15.75 14.51 4.71
CA LYS A 282 -16.46 15.50 3.88
C LYS A 282 -16.21 15.26 2.39
N ALA A 283 -14.94 15.12 2.01
CA ALA A 283 -14.58 14.85 0.62
C ALA A 283 -15.14 13.50 0.13
N PHE A 284 -15.09 12.46 0.97
CA PHE A 284 -15.62 11.14 0.65
C PHE A 284 -17.12 11.17 0.41
N VAL A 285 -17.90 11.72 1.35
CA VAL A 285 -19.35 11.80 1.26
C VAL A 285 -19.79 12.69 0.09
N ALA A 286 -19.08 13.79 -0.18
CA ALA A 286 -19.39 14.67 -1.30
C ALA A 286 -19.20 14.02 -2.68
N ALA A 287 -18.46 12.91 -2.77
CA ALA A 287 -18.28 12.17 -4.00
C ALA A 287 -19.46 11.24 -4.35
N PHE A 288 -20.42 11.06 -3.43
CA PHE A 288 -21.61 10.20 -3.59
C PHE A 288 -22.87 11.02 -3.83
#